data_AF-A0A8S9BSF9-F1
#
_entry.id   AF-A0A8S9BSF9-F1
#
_cell.length_a   1.000
_cell.length_b   1.000
_cell.length_c   1.000
_cell.angle_alpha   90.00
_cell.angle_beta   90.00
_cell.angle_gamma   90.00
#
_symmetry.space_group_name_H-M   'P 1'
#
loop_
_entity.id
_entity.type
_entity.pdbx_description
1 polymer ?
#
loop_
_entity_poly.entity_id
_entity_poly.type
_entity_poly.pdbx_seq_one_letter_code
_entity_poly.pdbx_strand_id
1 'polypeptide(L)'
;MVQYVITPWRSRAELLHVRSAFYPSAGQAVNEEEKRNAVAKVSVWMQRGNCPHLVESSAILWSAVLNDVPGNSTYCVRAAYAAAFCRFVTGLLDSHQDKRRKLSMYSIAKTLGLPATYVELRHQATHEELPSLSKLRIATQKALKWIWDYYWVNLKEEVSAVDESRAFVENVISEKDDSIRARLEGLIGNWDQDRLLGVLIEVQDATDNVIILSRATRLQNLIIDGNGGTTRSGKKRKLESLPKDIDELKAEMEMMNHELDNEIDEEPQSDPSHGETRPDSSSKGWTMWEGPWVPKPIGVV
;
A
#
# COMPACT_ATOMS: atom_id res chain seq x y z
N MET A 1 23.58 12.34 7.68
CA MET A 1 22.74 11.57 8.62
C MET A 1 21.42 11.32 7.92
N VAL A 2 21.05 10.07 7.66
CA VAL A 2 19.88 9.72 6.84
C VAL A 2 18.60 10.09 7.61
N GLN A 3 17.67 10.81 6.96
CA GLN A 3 16.42 11.22 7.61
C GLN A 3 15.46 10.03 7.62
N TYR A 4 15.29 9.40 8.78
CA TYR A 4 14.25 8.41 8.99
C TYR A 4 12.92 9.11 9.29
N VAL A 5 11.91 8.87 8.44
CA VAL A 5 10.54 9.33 8.66
C VAL A 5 9.70 8.13 9.11
N ILE A 6 9.19 8.19 10.34
CA ILE A 6 8.35 7.13 10.92
C ILE A 6 6.91 7.36 10.48
N THR A 7 6.24 6.34 9.93
CA THR A 7 4.84 6.42 9.50
C THR A 7 3.98 5.35 10.18
N PRO A 8 2.67 5.61 10.43
CA PRO A 8 1.80 4.66 11.13
C PRO A 8 1.25 3.52 10.25
N TRP A 9 1.29 3.67 8.94
CA TRP A 9 0.93 2.62 7.96
C TRP A 9 2.12 1.69 7.71
N ARG A 10 1.83 0.42 7.40
CA ARG A 10 2.86 -0.60 7.16
C ARG A 10 3.59 -0.37 5.84
N SER A 11 2.84 -0.03 4.79
CA SER A 11 3.37 0.23 3.46
C SER A 11 2.64 1.40 2.82
N ARG A 12 3.27 2.02 1.82
CA ARG A 12 2.68 3.13 1.08
C ARG A 12 1.38 2.73 0.37
N ALA A 13 1.27 1.47 -0.05
CA ALA A 13 0.08 0.90 -0.65
C ALA A 13 -1.14 0.98 0.28
N GLU A 14 -0.96 0.81 1.60
CA GLU A 14 -2.07 0.96 2.55
C GLU A 14 -2.63 2.38 2.56
N LEU A 15 -1.75 3.39 2.48
CA LEU A 15 -2.14 4.79 2.42
C LEU A 15 -2.87 5.12 1.12
N LEU A 16 -2.41 4.56 0.00
CA LEU A 16 -3.05 4.72 -1.31
C LEU A 16 -4.43 4.05 -1.35
N HIS A 17 -4.59 2.89 -0.70
CA HIS A 17 -5.88 2.23 -0.58
C HIS A 17 -6.89 3.06 0.22
N VAL A 18 -6.45 3.68 1.33
CA VAL A 18 -7.32 4.62 2.08
C VAL A 18 -7.66 5.85 1.23
N ARG A 19 -6.71 6.36 0.44
CA ARG A 19 -6.97 7.45 -0.51
C ARG A 19 -8.07 7.07 -1.51
N SER A 20 -7.98 5.91 -2.15
CA SER A 20 -8.98 5.47 -3.13
C SER A 20 -10.35 5.24 -2.51
N ALA A 21 -10.40 4.75 -1.25
CA ALA A 21 -11.66 4.56 -0.53
C ALA A 21 -12.35 5.90 -0.19
N PHE A 22 -11.59 6.92 0.24
CA PHE A 22 -12.13 8.25 0.51
C PHE A 22 -12.51 9.01 -0.77
N TYR A 23 -11.72 8.86 -1.84
CA TYR A 23 -11.86 9.60 -3.07
C TYR A 23 -11.91 8.64 -4.26
N PRO A 24 -13.06 8.00 -4.50
CA PRO A 24 -13.21 7.08 -5.62
C PRO A 24 -13.06 7.83 -6.96
N SER A 25 -12.34 7.22 -7.89
CA SER A 25 -12.17 7.75 -9.25
C SER A 25 -13.49 7.74 -10.00
N ALA A 26 -13.64 8.65 -10.97
CA ALA A 26 -14.83 8.72 -11.81
C ALA A 26 -15.11 7.37 -12.50
N GLY A 27 -16.19 6.70 -12.08
CA GLY A 27 -16.60 5.39 -12.59
C GLY A 27 -16.49 4.22 -11.60
N GLN A 28 -15.89 4.42 -10.42
CA GLN A 28 -15.84 3.40 -9.38
C GLN A 28 -17.08 3.49 -8.46
N ALA A 29 -17.73 2.36 -8.20
CA ALA A 29 -18.88 2.31 -7.32
C ALA A 29 -18.48 2.74 -5.90
N VAL A 30 -19.25 3.67 -5.34
CA VAL A 30 -19.02 4.17 -3.99
C VAL A 30 -19.62 3.17 -3.01
N ASN A 31 -18.80 2.31 -2.41
CA ASN A 31 -19.26 1.44 -1.33
C ASN A 31 -19.12 2.18 0.02
N GLU A 32 -20.22 2.38 0.74
CA GLU A 32 -20.19 3.00 2.06
C GLU A 32 -19.40 2.16 3.08
N GLU A 33 -19.43 0.84 2.93
CA GLU A 33 -18.68 -0.08 3.80
C GLU A 33 -17.17 0.12 3.67
N GLU A 34 -16.67 0.32 2.44
CA GLU A 34 -15.26 0.61 2.19
C GLU A 34 -14.84 1.93 2.84
N LYS A 35 -15.71 2.95 2.81
CA LYS A 35 -15.45 4.21 3.51
C LYS A 35 -15.42 4.03 5.02
N ARG A 36 -16.34 3.25 5.59
CA ARG A 36 -16.35 2.94 7.04
C ARG A 36 -15.07 2.20 7.44
N ASN A 37 -14.64 1.23 6.63
CA ASN A 37 -13.39 0.49 6.84
C ASN A 37 -12.17 1.42 6.74
N ALA A 38 -12.16 2.36 5.79
CA ALA A 38 -11.09 3.35 5.66
C ALA A 38 -11.02 4.29 6.87
N VAL A 39 -12.16 4.77 7.39
CA VAL A 39 -12.23 5.55 8.63
C VAL A 39 -11.69 4.75 9.82
N ALA A 40 -12.10 3.48 9.95
CA ALA A 40 -11.61 2.60 11.01
C ALA A 40 -10.09 2.32 10.88
N LYS A 41 -9.56 2.20 9.66
CA LYS A 41 -8.13 2.02 9.45
C LYS A 41 -7.33 3.26 9.87
N VAL A 42 -7.83 4.46 9.56
CA VAL A 42 -7.20 5.71 10.00
C VAL A 42 -7.27 5.86 11.51
N SER A 43 -8.36 5.43 12.17
CA SER A 43 -8.43 5.49 13.65
C SER A 43 -7.35 4.62 14.30
N VAL A 44 -7.04 3.45 13.74
CA VAL A 44 -5.90 2.63 14.17
C VAL A 44 -4.57 3.39 13.98
N TRP A 45 -4.38 4.08 12.85
CA TRP A 45 -3.18 4.89 12.63
C TRP A 45 -3.04 6.06 13.61
N MET A 46 -4.14 6.67 14.03
CA MET A 46 -4.14 7.71 15.06
C MET A 46 -3.67 7.15 16.41
N GLN A 47 -4.09 5.93 16.78
CA GLN A 47 -3.66 5.29 18.02
C GLN A 47 -2.20 4.85 17.99
N ARG A 48 -1.66 4.48 16.82
CA ARG A 48 -0.23 4.17 16.63
C ARG A 48 0.67 5.40 16.76
N GLY A 49 0.11 6.60 16.61
CA GLY A 49 0.84 7.86 16.68
C GLY A 49 1.48 8.28 15.35
N ASN A 50 1.97 9.52 15.31
CA ASN A 50 2.59 10.15 14.14
C ASN A 50 1.73 10.14 12.85
N CYS A 51 0.40 10.15 12.99
CA CYS A 51 -0.51 10.29 11.87
C CYS A 51 -0.55 11.75 11.39
N PRO A 52 -0.35 12.03 10.09
CA PRO A 52 -0.47 13.38 9.58
C PRO A 52 -1.87 13.96 9.84
N HIS A 53 -1.93 15.20 10.31
CA HIS A 53 -3.19 15.88 10.66
C HIS A 53 -4.21 15.89 9.51
N LEU A 54 -3.75 15.98 8.27
CA LEU A 54 -4.63 15.98 7.09
C LEU A 54 -5.28 14.60 6.85
N VAL A 55 -4.61 13.51 7.20
CA VAL A 55 -5.16 12.15 7.13
C VAL A 55 -6.23 11.97 8.22
N GLU A 56 -5.93 12.40 9.46
CA GLU A 56 -6.91 12.45 10.55
C GLU A 56 -8.13 13.30 10.19
N SER A 57 -7.89 14.50 9.63
CA SER A 57 -8.95 15.44 9.23
C SER A 57 -9.86 14.87 8.15
N SER A 58 -9.32 14.18 7.15
CA SER A 58 -10.13 13.48 6.15
C SER A 58 -11.02 12.41 6.79
N ALA A 59 -10.48 11.61 7.71
CA ALA A 59 -11.24 10.54 8.37
C ALA A 59 -12.36 11.07 9.27
N ILE A 60 -12.11 12.12 10.07
CA ILE A 60 -13.13 12.69 10.95
C ILE A 60 -14.25 13.40 10.16
N LEU A 61 -13.91 14.05 9.03
CA LEU A 61 -14.92 14.65 8.14
C LEU A 61 -15.76 13.57 7.47
N TRP A 62 -15.15 12.50 6.95
CA TRP A 62 -15.90 11.36 6.40
C TRP A 62 -16.74 10.64 7.45
N SER A 63 -16.25 10.52 8.69
CA SER A 63 -17.03 9.96 9.81
C SER A 63 -18.30 10.78 10.07
N ALA A 64 -18.22 12.11 10.06
CA ALA A 64 -19.39 12.97 10.18
C ALA A 64 -20.38 12.78 9.01
N VAL A 65 -19.88 12.64 7.77
CA VAL A 65 -20.70 12.37 6.59
C VAL A 65 -21.41 11.01 6.68
N LEU A 66 -20.70 9.96 7.10
CA LEU A 66 -21.26 8.61 7.24
C LEU A 66 -22.25 8.48 8.41
N ASN A 67 -22.23 9.43 9.35
CA ASN A 67 -23.16 9.51 10.48
C ASN A 67 -24.43 10.32 10.14
N ASP A 68 -24.44 11.01 8.99
CA ASP A 68 -25.55 11.84 8.52
C ASP A 68 -26.61 10.99 7.81
N VAL A 69 -27.17 10.02 8.55
CA VAL A 69 -28.20 9.08 8.07
C VAL A 69 -29.57 9.43 8.64
N PRO A 70 -30.67 9.16 7.90
CA PRO A 70 -32.03 9.35 8.41
C PRO A 70 -32.25 8.47 9.65
N GLY A 71 -32.75 9.07 10.73
CA GLY A 71 -32.95 8.41 12.02
C GLY A 71 -32.07 8.97 13.15
N ASN A 72 -30.95 9.60 12.81
CA ASN A 72 -30.11 10.29 13.79
C ASN A 72 -30.66 11.67 14.15
N SER A 73 -30.52 12.08 15.42
CA SER A 73 -30.89 13.42 15.86
C SER A 73 -30.11 14.49 15.09
N THR A 74 -30.85 15.43 14.49
CA THR A 74 -30.27 16.53 13.72
C THR A 74 -29.26 17.34 14.53
N TYR A 75 -29.48 17.49 15.83
CA TYR A 75 -28.55 18.20 16.72
C TYR A 75 -27.21 17.47 16.85
N CYS A 76 -27.24 16.15 17.04
CA CYS A 76 -26.04 15.32 17.16
C CYS A 76 -25.22 15.33 15.86
N VAL A 77 -25.89 15.24 14.71
CA VAL A 77 -25.22 15.30 13.40
C VAL A 77 -24.56 16.66 13.18
N ARG A 78 -25.26 17.77 13.50
CA ARG A 78 -24.69 19.13 13.43
C ARG A 78 -23.47 19.27 14.32
N ALA A 79 -23.53 18.76 15.55
CA ALA A 79 -22.41 18.80 16.49
C ALA A 79 -21.20 18.00 15.97
N ALA A 80 -21.43 16.81 15.39
CA ALA A 80 -20.39 15.99 14.80
C ALA A 80 -19.68 16.71 13.63
N TYR A 81 -20.42 17.29 12.70
CA TYR A 81 -19.84 18.08 11.62
C TYR A 81 -19.07 19.30 12.14
N ALA A 82 -19.63 20.04 13.09
CA ALA A 82 -18.99 21.21 13.65
C ALA A 82 -17.67 20.85 14.36
N ALA A 83 -17.66 19.79 15.16
CA ALA A 83 -16.45 19.30 15.83
C ALA A 83 -15.38 18.86 14.82
N ALA A 84 -15.77 18.06 13.82
CA ALA A 84 -14.87 17.60 12.76
C ALA A 84 -14.25 18.79 11.99
N PHE A 85 -15.08 19.77 11.62
CA PHE A 85 -14.63 20.96 10.90
C PHE A 85 -13.71 21.84 11.75
N CYS A 86 -14.05 22.05 13.03
CA CYS A 86 -13.23 22.84 13.95
C CYS A 86 -11.87 22.18 14.20
N ARG A 87 -11.83 20.85 14.32
CA ARG A 87 -10.59 20.08 14.47
C ARG A 87 -9.71 20.21 13.23
N PHE A 88 -10.28 20.07 12.03
CA PHE A 88 -9.58 20.27 10.77
C PHE A 88 -8.92 21.65 10.70
N VAL A 89 -9.71 22.72 10.82
CA VAL A 89 -9.23 24.10 10.67
C VAL A 89 -8.21 24.47 11.75
N THR A 90 -8.52 24.18 13.01
CA THR A 90 -7.64 24.56 14.13
C THR A 90 -6.31 23.80 14.05
N GLY A 91 -6.34 22.48 13.85
CA GLY A 91 -5.11 21.70 13.78
C GLY A 91 -4.22 22.04 12.58
N LEU A 92 -4.83 22.40 11.44
CA LEU A 92 -4.08 22.83 10.26
C LEU A 92 -3.39 24.17 10.50
N LEU A 93 -4.11 25.16 11.04
CA LEU A 93 -3.55 26.49 11.28
C LEU A 93 -2.49 26.45 12.39
N ASP A 94 -2.71 25.66 13.44
CA ASP A 94 -1.75 25.49 14.53
C ASP A 94 -0.46 24.81 14.05
N SER A 95 -0.54 23.83 13.15
CA SER A 95 0.65 23.17 12.58
C SER A 95 1.55 24.12 11.78
N HIS A 96 0.98 25.20 11.25
CA HIS A 96 1.67 26.22 10.46
C HIS A 96 1.94 27.50 11.25
N GLN A 97 1.63 27.53 12.55
CA GLN A 97 1.90 28.66 13.41
C GLN A 97 3.38 28.71 13.78
N ASP A 98 4.00 29.89 13.63
CA ASP A 98 5.38 30.11 14.06
C ASP A 98 5.47 30.07 15.60
N LYS A 99 6.45 29.34 16.13
CA LYS A 99 6.73 29.26 17.57
C LYS A 99 7.18 30.60 18.15
N ARG A 100 7.74 31.49 17.32
CA ARG A 100 8.29 32.78 17.77
C ARG A 100 7.26 33.91 17.80
N ARG A 101 6.29 33.91 16.89
CA ARG A 101 5.23 34.93 16.83
C ARG A 101 3.87 34.30 16.56
N LYS A 102 2.90 34.62 17.41
CA LYS A 102 1.51 34.23 17.21
C LYS A 102 0.89 35.12 16.14
N LEU A 103 0.75 34.58 14.94
CA LEU A 103 0.01 35.20 13.85
C LEU A 103 -1.49 34.95 14.03
N SER A 104 -2.32 35.82 13.49
CA SER A 104 -3.77 35.58 13.48
C SER A 104 -4.12 34.36 12.62
N MET A 105 -5.20 33.65 12.97
CA MET A 105 -5.70 32.53 12.17
C MET A 105 -5.98 32.92 10.71
N TYR A 106 -6.47 34.14 10.47
CA TYR A 106 -6.70 34.66 9.12
C TYR A 106 -5.39 34.88 8.34
N SER A 107 -4.33 35.35 9.02
CA SER A 107 -3.02 35.55 8.39
C SER A 107 -2.39 34.22 7.97
N ILE A 108 -2.49 33.20 8.82
CA ILE A 108 -2.00 31.85 8.52
C ILE A 108 -2.83 31.23 7.39
N ALA A 109 -4.16 31.34 7.45
CA ALA A 109 -5.06 30.85 6.40
C ALA A 109 -4.74 31.47 5.03
N LYS A 110 -4.48 32.78 4.98
CA LYS A 110 -4.08 33.47 3.74
C LYS A 110 -2.77 32.92 3.18
N THR A 111 -1.82 32.58 4.04
CA THR A 111 -0.51 32.03 3.63
C THR A 111 -0.65 30.63 3.04
N LEU A 112 -1.57 29.82 3.58
CA LEU A 112 -1.84 28.45 3.12
C LEU A 112 -2.81 28.37 1.93
N GLY A 113 -3.39 29.50 1.51
CA GLY A 113 -4.48 29.51 0.52
C GLY A 113 -5.77 28.87 1.05
N LEU A 114 -5.96 28.82 2.37
CA LEU A 114 -7.19 28.34 2.99
C LEU A 114 -8.26 29.45 2.91
N PRO A 115 -9.48 29.17 2.42
CA PRO A 115 -10.54 30.17 2.37
C PRO A 115 -10.83 30.79 3.74
N ALA A 116 -10.87 32.12 3.82
CA ALA A 116 -11.18 32.85 5.06
C ALA A 116 -12.55 32.46 5.66
N THR A 117 -13.48 32.01 4.80
CA THR A 117 -14.79 31.49 5.21
C THR A 117 -14.70 30.25 6.11
N TYR A 118 -13.60 29.50 6.08
CA TYR A 118 -13.41 28.34 6.97
C TYR A 118 -12.99 28.79 8.37
N VAL A 119 -12.16 29.83 8.47
CA VAL A 119 -11.80 30.47 9.74
C VAL A 119 -13.05 31.07 10.38
N GLU A 120 -13.86 31.76 9.58
CA GLU A 120 -15.13 32.32 10.00
C GLU A 120 -16.11 31.25 10.50
N LEU A 121 -16.29 30.17 9.73
CA LEU A 121 -17.20 29.09 10.11
C LEU A 121 -16.74 28.39 11.40
N ARG A 122 -15.42 28.25 11.60
CA ARG A 122 -14.87 27.74 12.86
C ARG A 122 -15.14 28.70 14.02
N HIS A 123 -14.96 30.00 13.83
CA HIS A 123 -15.27 31.00 14.86
C HIS A 123 -16.75 30.92 15.28
N GLN A 124 -17.64 30.96 14.29
CA GLN A 124 -19.08 30.80 14.49
C GLN A 124 -19.42 29.50 15.24
N ALA A 125 -18.88 28.36 14.82
CA ALA A 125 -19.19 27.07 15.42
C ALA A 125 -18.68 26.88 16.86
N THR A 126 -17.74 27.72 17.32
CA THR A 126 -17.12 27.60 18.66
C THR A 126 -17.61 28.66 19.65
N HIS A 127 -17.94 29.86 19.17
CA HIS A 127 -18.29 30.99 20.03
C HIS A 127 -19.71 31.51 19.83
N GLU A 128 -20.33 31.24 18.68
CA GLU A 128 -21.67 31.69 18.34
C GLU A 128 -22.65 30.51 18.28
N GLU A 129 -23.82 30.76 17.70
CA GLU A 129 -24.80 29.71 17.44
C GLU A 129 -24.28 28.68 16.44
N LEU A 130 -24.55 27.40 16.76
CA LEU A 130 -24.15 26.28 15.92
C LEU A 130 -24.71 26.45 14.49
N PRO A 131 -23.88 26.35 13.43
CA PRO A 131 -24.35 26.51 12.07
C PRO A 131 -25.46 25.53 11.67
N SER A 132 -26.24 25.90 10.64
CA SER A 132 -27.24 25.02 10.07
C SER A 132 -26.61 23.79 9.42
N LEU A 133 -27.34 22.67 9.41
CA LEU A 133 -26.84 21.41 8.86
C LEU A 133 -26.46 21.55 7.38
N SER A 134 -27.26 22.26 6.58
CA SER A 134 -26.98 22.50 5.16
C SER A 134 -25.66 23.26 4.95
N LYS A 135 -25.37 24.26 5.80
CA LYS A 135 -24.10 25.01 5.74
C LYS A 135 -22.91 24.10 6.07
N LEU A 136 -23.05 23.25 7.09
CA LEU A 136 -22.02 22.30 7.50
C LEU A 136 -21.74 21.20 6.46
N ARG A 137 -22.78 20.66 5.82
CA ARG A 137 -22.64 19.69 4.72
C ARG A 137 -21.85 20.28 3.56
N ILE A 138 -22.22 21.47 3.10
CA ILE A 138 -21.54 22.17 1.99
C ILE A 138 -20.10 22.48 2.36
N ALA A 139 -19.87 23.02 3.57
CA ALA A 139 -18.52 23.34 4.04
C ALA A 139 -17.63 22.09 4.13
N THR A 140 -18.17 20.98 4.63
CA THR A 140 -17.44 19.71 4.74
C THR A 140 -17.07 19.15 3.37
N GLN A 141 -17.98 19.17 2.40
CA GLN A 141 -17.68 18.74 1.02
C GLN A 141 -16.59 19.61 0.37
N LYS A 142 -16.66 20.93 0.56
CA LYS A 142 -15.61 21.84 0.08
C LYS A 142 -14.28 21.63 0.80
N ALA A 143 -14.30 21.32 2.10
CA ALA A 143 -13.10 21.01 2.86
C ALA A 143 -12.45 19.69 2.41
N LEU A 144 -13.23 18.63 2.19
CA LEU A 144 -12.73 17.35 1.67
C LEU A 144 -12.07 17.53 0.31
N LYS A 145 -12.65 18.34 -0.58
CA LYS A 145 -12.05 18.71 -1.86
C LYS A 145 -10.76 19.50 -1.70
N TRP A 146 -10.74 20.50 -0.81
CA TRP A 146 -9.53 21.27 -0.53
C TRP A 146 -8.40 20.39 0.01
N ILE A 147 -8.69 19.45 0.92
CA ILE A 147 -7.69 18.50 1.45
C ILE A 147 -7.15 17.60 0.34
N TRP A 148 -8.00 17.21 -0.61
CA TRP A 148 -7.56 16.46 -1.79
C TRP A 148 -6.53 17.25 -2.60
N ASP A 149 -6.87 18.47 -2.99
CA ASP A 149 -6.02 19.34 -3.82
C ASP A 149 -4.71 19.72 -3.10
N TYR A 150 -4.73 19.84 -1.77
CA TYR A 150 -3.56 20.22 -0.99
C TYR A 150 -2.63 19.05 -0.64
N TYR A 151 -3.17 17.86 -0.35
CA TYR A 151 -2.41 16.75 0.23
C TYR A 151 -2.52 15.45 -0.58
N TRP A 152 -3.74 14.96 -0.82
CA TRP A 152 -3.92 13.62 -1.40
C TRP A 152 -3.48 13.50 -2.85
N VAL A 153 -3.54 14.59 -3.63
CA VAL A 153 -3.06 14.61 -5.02
C VAL A 153 -1.54 14.49 -5.11
N ASN A 154 -0.81 15.02 -4.12
CA ASN A 154 0.65 15.02 -4.09
C ASN A 154 1.23 13.67 -3.66
N LEU A 155 0.39 12.79 -3.11
CA LEU A 155 0.73 11.43 -2.72
C LEU A 155 0.83 10.53 -3.97
N LYS A 156 1.83 10.76 -4.84
CA LYS A 156 2.08 9.93 -6.03
C LYS A 156 2.47 8.48 -5.69
N GLU A 157 2.25 7.59 -6.65
CA GLU A 157 2.60 6.16 -6.69
C GLU A 157 4.08 5.88 -7.04
N GLU A 158 4.94 6.90 -7.01
CA GLU A 158 6.30 6.83 -7.58
C GLU A 158 7.23 5.82 -6.89
N VAL A 159 6.91 5.28 -5.71
CA VAL A 159 7.83 4.41 -4.95
C VAL A 159 7.73 2.92 -5.32
N SER A 160 6.66 2.43 -5.98
CA SER A 160 6.63 1.00 -6.40
C SER A 160 7.31 0.82 -7.75
N ALA A 161 6.94 1.62 -8.75
CA ALA A 161 7.46 1.45 -10.11
C ALA A 161 8.93 1.87 -10.24
N VAL A 162 9.39 2.90 -9.51
CA VAL A 162 10.81 3.30 -9.53
C VAL A 162 11.67 2.29 -8.79
N ASP A 163 11.20 1.73 -7.68
CA ASP A 163 11.91 0.69 -6.93
C ASP A 163 11.92 -0.64 -7.69
N GLU A 164 10.84 -0.99 -8.41
CA GLU A 164 10.79 -2.14 -9.31
C GLU A 164 11.66 -1.93 -10.56
N SER A 165 11.65 -0.74 -11.17
CA SER A 165 12.50 -0.41 -12.33
C SER A 165 13.97 -0.37 -11.93
N ARG A 166 14.26 0.17 -10.73
CA ARG A 166 15.61 0.19 -10.13
C ARG A 166 16.07 -1.21 -9.76
N ALA A 167 15.24 -2.01 -9.10
CA ALA A 167 15.56 -3.40 -8.79
C ALA A 167 15.75 -4.22 -10.08
N PHE A 168 14.97 -3.95 -11.13
CA PHE A 168 15.14 -4.58 -12.44
C PHE A 168 16.48 -4.17 -13.08
N VAL A 169 16.81 -2.88 -13.12
CA VAL A 169 18.07 -2.36 -13.65
C VAL A 169 19.27 -2.88 -12.85
N GLU A 170 19.19 -2.85 -11.52
CA GLU A 170 20.22 -3.39 -10.62
C GLU A 170 20.38 -4.90 -10.80
N ASN A 171 19.30 -5.65 -10.99
CA ASN A 171 19.36 -7.09 -11.29
C ASN A 171 20.04 -7.34 -12.65
N VAL A 172 19.68 -6.61 -13.70
CA VAL A 172 20.31 -6.75 -15.03
C VAL A 172 21.80 -6.39 -15.01
N ILE A 173 22.19 -5.38 -14.23
CA ILE A 173 23.58 -4.92 -14.15
C ILE A 173 24.43 -5.81 -13.24
N SER A 174 23.86 -6.34 -12.15
CA SER A 174 24.56 -7.20 -11.19
C SER A 174 24.65 -8.66 -11.62
N GLU A 175 23.77 -9.11 -12.51
CA GLU A 175 23.77 -10.48 -13.02
C GLU A 175 25.11 -10.82 -13.71
N LYS A 176 25.64 -12.01 -13.42
CA LYS A 176 26.93 -12.49 -13.94
C LYS A 176 26.74 -13.50 -15.07
N ASP A 177 25.58 -14.13 -15.16
CA ASP A 177 25.27 -15.11 -16.20
C ASP A 177 24.73 -14.42 -17.47
N ASP A 178 25.44 -14.62 -18.59
CA ASP A 178 25.07 -14.03 -19.88
C ASP A 178 23.74 -14.57 -20.43
N SER A 179 23.34 -15.79 -20.06
CA SER A 179 22.09 -16.40 -20.53
C SER A 179 20.86 -15.78 -19.86
N ILE A 180 20.94 -15.54 -18.55
CA ILE A 180 19.89 -14.91 -17.74
C ILE A 180 19.77 -13.44 -18.14
N ARG A 181 20.90 -12.77 -18.34
CA ARG A 181 20.94 -11.38 -18.79
C ARG A 181 20.28 -11.19 -20.15
N ALA A 182 20.55 -12.05 -21.14
CA ALA A 182 19.90 -11.96 -22.45
C ALA A 182 18.37 -12.10 -22.36
N ARG A 183 17.89 -12.95 -21.44
CA ARG A 183 16.45 -13.10 -21.17
C ARG A 183 15.85 -11.85 -20.50
N LEU A 184 16.56 -11.25 -19.55
CA LEU A 184 16.12 -9.99 -18.91
C LEU A 184 16.17 -8.82 -19.90
N GLU A 185 17.19 -8.74 -20.76
CA GLU A 185 17.30 -7.76 -21.85
C GLU A 185 16.09 -7.86 -22.81
N GLY A 186 15.56 -9.06 -23.04
CA GLY A 186 14.33 -9.28 -23.82
C GLY A 186 13.04 -8.75 -23.17
N LEU A 187 13.02 -8.53 -21.85
CA LEU A 187 11.87 -7.99 -21.12
C LEU A 187 11.87 -6.45 -21.08
N ILE A 188 12.95 -5.79 -21.50
CA ILE A 188 13.08 -4.32 -21.52
C ILE A 188 11.95 -3.65 -22.32
N GLY A 189 11.50 -4.29 -23.42
CA GLY A 189 10.41 -3.76 -24.25
C GLY A 189 9.05 -3.63 -23.55
N ASN A 190 8.88 -4.26 -22.38
CA ASN A 190 7.65 -4.18 -21.59
C ASN A 190 7.66 -3.01 -20.59
N TRP A 191 8.79 -2.33 -20.42
CA TRP A 191 8.98 -1.25 -19.45
C TRP A 191 9.01 0.12 -20.13
N ASP A 192 8.67 1.15 -19.35
CA ASP A 192 8.72 2.55 -19.79
C ASP A 192 10.18 3.00 -19.97
N GLN A 193 10.58 3.26 -21.21
CA GLN A 193 11.97 3.54 -21.60
C GLN A 193 12.51 4.82 -20.96
N ASP A 194 11.70 5.87 -20.85
CA ASP A 194 12.11 7.14 -20.26
C ASP A 194 12.44 6.99 -18.77
N ARG A 195 11.71 6.09 -18.08
CA ARG A 195 11.95 5.76 -16.66
C ARG A 195 13.20 4.92 -16.48
N LEU A 196 13.42 3.93 -17.34
CA LEU A 196 14.63 3.10 -17.31
C LEU A 196 15.88 3.95 -17.55
N LEU A 197 15.83 4.90 -18.48
CA LEU A 197 16.94 5.83 -18.74
C LEU A 197 17.21 6.74 -17.53
N GLY A 198 16.17 7.27 -16.88
CA GLY A 198 16.33 8.07 -15.66
C GLY A 198 17.03 7.29 -14.53
N VAL A 199 16.61 6.04 -14.29
CA VAL A 199 17.21 5.17 -13.28
C VAL A 199 18.65 4.76 -13.64
N LEU A 200 18.95 4.53 -14.92
CA LEU A 200 20.31 4.20 -15.37
C LEU A 200 21.30 5.33 -15.14
N ILE A 201 20.89 6.57 -15.38
CA ILE A 201 21.71 7.75 -15.12
C ILE A 201 22.01 7.84 -13.61
N GLU A 202 21.01 7.64 -12.76
CA GLU A 202 21.20 7.62 -11.30
C GLU A 202 22.15 6.51 -10.84
N VAL A 203 22.09 5.31 -11.45
CA VAL A 203 23.00 4.18 -11.13
C VAL A 203 24.42 4.43 -11.63
N GLN A 204 24.59 5.05 -12.81
CA GLN A 204 25.91 5.45 -13.33
C GLN A 204 26.56 6.52 -12.46
N ASP A 205 25.79 7.52 -12.01
CA ASP A 205 26.29 8.60 -11.13
C ASP A 205 26.64 8.09 -9.72
N ALA A 206 26.04 6.99 -9.28
CA ALA A 206 26.26 6.42 -7.94
C ALA A 206 27.38 5.36 -7.88
N THR A 207 28.00 4.97 -9.00
CA THR A 207 28.97 3.86 -9.03
C THR A 207 30.26 4.17 -9.81
N ASP A 208 31.41 3.93 -9.17
CA ASP A 208 32.74 4.09 -9.79
C ASP A 208 33.28 2.79 -10.43
N ASN A 209 32.46 1.73 -10.47
CA ASN A 209 32.91 0.42 -10.94
C ASN A 209 32.84 0.33 -12.47
N VAL A 210 34.01 0.22 -13.11
CA VAL A 210 34.17 0.13 -14.57
C VAL A 210 33.32 -0.97 -15.21
N ILE A 211 33.13 -2.10 -14.54
CA ILE A 211 32.32 -3.22 -15.06
C ILE A 211 30.83 -2.85 -15.06
N ILE A 212 30.34 -2.24 -13.99
CA ILE A 212 28.95 -1.80 -13.83
C ILE A 212 28.64 -0.70 -14.85
N LEU A 213 29.56 0.26 -15.02
CA LEU A 213 29.45 1.32 -16.03
C LEU A 213 29.39 0.75 -17.44
N SER A 214 30.27 -0.19 -17.81
CA SER A 214 30.25 -0.82 -19.14
C SER A 214 28.93 -1.54 -19.45
N ARG A 215 28.31 -2.15 -18.41
CA ARG A 215 27.03 -2.85 -18.51
C ARG A 215 25.87 -1.87 -18.61
N ALA A 216 25.89 -0.79 -17.83
CA ALA A 216 24.89 0.27 -17.87
C ALA A 216 24.90 0.99 -19.23
N THR A 217 26.07 1.28 -19.81
CA THR A 217 26.21 1.89 -21.14
C THR A 217 25.70 0.97 -22.24
N ARG A 218 25.94 -0.35 -22.13
CA ARG A 218 25.39 -1.32 -23.09
C ARG A 218 23.86 -1.38 -23.01
N LEU A 219 23.28 -1.36 -21.82
CA LEU A 219 21.83 -1.33 -21.63
C LEU A 219 21.22 -0.03 -22.17
N GLN A 220 21.89 1.10 -21.96
CA GLN A 220 21.51 2.40 -22.52
C GLN A 220 21.46 2.36 -24.05
N ASN A 221 22.48 1.77 -24.70
CA ASN A 221 22.49 1.61 -26.17
C ASN A 221 21.36 0.69 -26.64
N LEU A 222 21.06 -0.40 -25.93
CA LEU A 222 19.94 -1.29 -26.26
C LEU A 222 18.57 -0.57 -26.17
N ILE A 223 18.39 0.33 -25.21
CA ILE A 223 17.16 1.12 -25.07
C ILE A 223 17.06 2.16 -26.20
N ILE A 224 18.17 2.80 -26.56
CA ILE A 224 18.24 3.81 -27.63
C ILE A 224 18.04 3.17 -29.02
N ASP A 225 18.67 2.03 -29.29
CA ASP A 225 18.56 1.32 -30.57
C ASP A 225 17.17 0.72 -30.79
N GLY A 226 16.45 0.39 -29.72
CA GLY A 226 15.03 -0.02 -29.76
C GLY A 226 14.07 1.08 -30.25
N ASN A 227 14.50 2.34 -30.29
CA ASN A 227 13.70 3.49 -30.75
C ASN A 227 13.70 3.67 -32.29
N GLY A 228 14.53 2.91 -33.03
CA GLY A 228 14.69 3.04 -34.49
C GLY A 228 13.63 2.32 -35.35
N GLY A 229 12.60 1.72 -34.77
CA GLY A 229 11.77 0.71 -35.42
C GLY A 229 10.26 0.96 -35.44
N THR A 230 9.76 2.14 -35.83
CA THR A 230 8.35 2.27 -36.22
C THR A 230 8.12 1.64 -37.59
N THR A 231 7.61 0.40 -37.64
CA THR A 231 6.71 -0.01 -38.73
C THR A 231 5.54 -0.84 -38.20
N ARG A 232 4.33 -0.35 -38.48
CA ARG A 232 3.08 -1.10 -38.51
C ARG A 232 3.24 -2.33 -39.42
N SER A 233 2.82 -3.51 -38.97
CA SER A 233 2.03 -4.40 -39.83
C SER A 233 1.32 -5.48 -39.01
N GLY A 234 0.01 -5.59 -39.22
CA GLY A 234 -0.79 -6.70 -38.73
C GLY A 234 -0.67 -7.96 -39.60
N LYS A 235 -1.11 -9.06 -38.99
CA LYS A 235 -1.71 -10.29 -39.56
C LYS A 235 -1.01 -11.00 -40.74
N LYS A 236 -0.58 -12.24 -40.44
CA LYS A 236 -1.03 -13.55 -41.02
C LYS A 236 -0.36 -14.67 -40.18
N ARG A 237 -1.07 -15.52 -39.41
CA ARG A 237 -1.69 -16.84 -39.77
C ARG A 237 -0.81 -17.68 -40.72
N LYS A 238 -0.55 -18.98 -40.59
CA LYS A 238 -0.82 -20.10 -39.64
C LYS A 238 -0.16 -21.32 -40.35
N LEU A 239 0.41 -22.31 -39.65
CA LEU A 239 0.29 -23.73 -40.06
C LEU A 239 0.59 -24.69 -38.90
N GLU A 240 -0.38 -25.58 -38.67
CA GLU A 240 -0.40 -26.78 -37.81
C GLU A 240 0.54 -27.88 -38.39
N SER A 241 1.05 -28.90 -37.65
CA SER A 241 0.27 -30.06 -37.16
C SER A 241 1.05 -31.02 -36.21
N LEU A 242 0.29 -31.67 -35.30
CA LEU A 242 0.52 -32.76 -34.32
C LEU A 242 0.56 -34.20 -34.94
N PRO A 243 0.40 -35.34 -34.21
CA PRO A 243 1.00 -35.93 -32.97
C PRO A 243 1.40 -37.44 -33.12
N LYS A 244 1.99 -38.12 -32.10
CA LYS A 244 1.75 -39.55 -31.77
C LYS A 244 2.05 -39.94 -30.30
N ASP A 245 1.19 -40.83 -29.82
CA ASP A 245 1.06 -41.52 -28.52
C ASP A 245 2.32 -42.18 -27.93
N ILE A 246 2.54 -41.99 -26.61
CA ILE A 246 3.35 -42.86 -25.72
C ILE A 246 2.68 -43.04 -24.33
N ASP A 247 1.40 -42.69 -24.17
CA ASP A 247 0.70 -42.92 -22.88
C ASP A 247 0.08 -44.32 -22.74
N GLU A 248 0.22 -45.20 -23.74
CA GLU A 248 -0.34 -46.57 -23.69
C GLU A 248 0.60 -47.67 -23.15
N LEU A 249 1.87 -47.36 -22.83
CA LEU A 249 2.83 -48.38 -22.34
C LEU A 249 3.21 -48.24 -20.85
N LYS A 250 2.83 -47.15 -20.19
CA LYS A 250 3.15 -46.93 -18.75
C LYS A 250 2.01 -47.28 -17.81
N ALA A 251 0.80 -47.51 -18.33
CA ALA A 251 -0.38 -47.85 -17.53
C ALA A 251 -0.57 -49.37 -17.33
N GLU A 252 0.06 -50.24 -18.12
CA GLU A 252 0.04 -51.70 -17.89
C GLU A 252 0.96 -52.17 -16.74
N MET A 253 1.78 -51.28 -16.15
CA MET A 253 2.66 -51.57 -15.01
C MET A 253 2.06 -51.22 -13.63
N GLU A 254 0.80 -50.79 -13.54
CA GLU A 254 0.06 -50.77 -12.25
C GLU A 254 -0.25 -52.18 -11.71
N MET A 255 -0.23 -53.20 -12.54
CA MET A 255 -1.10 -54.39 -12.38
C MET A 255 -1.11 -55.18 -11.06
N MET A 256 0.07 -55.46 -10.49
CA MET A 256 0.32 -56.79 -9.89
C MET A 256 0.73 -56.81 -8.41
N ASN A 257 0.94 -55.66 -7.76
CA ASN A 257 1.42 -55.63 -6.36
C ASN A 257 0.36 -55.18 -5.34
N HIS A 258 -0.92 -55.20 -5.70
CA HIS A 258 -2.01 -54.81 -4.79
C HIS A 258 -2.72 -56.00 -4.09
N GLU A 259 -2.58 -57.27 -4.44
CA GLU A 259 -3.62 -58.26 -4.04
C GLU A 259 -3.22 -59.44 -3.14
N LEU A 260 -2.33 -59.29 -2.15
CA LEU A 260 -2.06 -60.41 -1.23
C LEU A 260 -2.05 -60.20 0.30
N ASP A 261 -2.00 -58.97 0.85
CA ASP A 261 -1.88 -58.83 2.32
C ASP A 261 -3.03 -58.04 2.98
N ASN A 262 -4.25 -58.17 2.43
CA ASN A 262 -5.46 -57.73 3.11
C ASN A 262 -5.99 -58.81 4.08
N GLU A 263 -6.02 -58.39 5.36
CA GLU A 263 -7.02 -58.70 6.40
C GLU A 263 -6.87 -59.96 7.29
N ILE A 264 -7.07 -59.68 8.60
CA ILE A 264 -7.76 -60.45 9.67
C ILE A 264 -6.95 -60.62 10.98
N ASP A 265 -7.27 -59.70 11.92
CA ASP A 265 -7.65 -59.88 13.33
C ASP A 265 -6.68 -59.89 14.55
N GLU A 266 -7.15 -59.13 15.56
CA GLU A 266 -7.05 -59.20 17.04
C GLU A 266 -6.14 -58.22 17.86
N GLU A 267 -6.82 -57.24 18.51
CA GLU A 267 -6.45 -56.49 19.74
C GLU A 267 -6.85 -57.30 21.03
N PRO A 268 -6.68 -56.84 22.31
CA PRO A 268 -5.61 -56.11 23.03
C PRO A 268 -5.33 -56.68 24.48
N GLN A 269 -4.43 -56.05 25.28
CA GLN A 269 -4.19 -56.08 26.78
C GLN A 269 -2.72 -56.38 27.16
N SER A 270 -2.06 -55.84 28.21
CA SER A 270 -2.36 -54.97 29.35
C SER A 270 -1.05 -54.45 29.98
N ASP A 271 -1.09 -53.27 30.62
CA ASP A 271 -0.05 -52.66 31.47
C ASP A 271 0.14 -53.47 32.79
N PRO A 272 1.34 -53.55 33.43
CA PRO A 272 1.67 -52.52 34.43
C PRO A 272 3.18 -52.29 34.68
N SER A 273 3.60 -51.05 34.92
CA SER A 273 4.17 -50.64 36.21
C SER A 273 4.71 -49.21 36.20
N HIS A 274 4.11 -48.40 37.05
CA HIS A 274 4.56 -47.06 37.41
C HIS A 274 5.93 -47.08 38.09
N GLY A 275 6.91 -46.46 37.43
CA GLY A 275 8.06 -45.83 38.07
C GLY A 275 7.92 -44.31 37.92
N GLU A 276 7.53 -43.64 39.00
CA GLU A 276 7.33 -42.19 39.04
C GLU A 276 8.62 -41.41 38.76
N THR A 277 8.62 -40.55 37.75
CA THR A 277 9.40 -39.30 37.81
C THR A 277 8.66 -38.18 37.08
N ARG A 278 7.85 -37.45 37.86
CA ARG A 278 7.31 -36.09 37.67
C ARG A 278 6.72 -35.71 36.30
N PRO A 279 5.40 -35.45 36.21
CA PRO A 279 4.85 -34.68 35.11
C PRO A 279 5.16 -33.21 35.40
N ASP A 280 6.15 -32.62 34.73
CA ASP A 280 6.25 -31.17 34.71
C ASP A 280 5.10 -30.63 33.86
N SER A 281 4.03 -30.29 34.58
CA SER A 281 2.97 -29.41 34.12
C SER A 281 3.53 -28.11 33.55
N SER A 282 2.82 -27.54 32.57
CA SER A 282 2.77 -26.10 32.27
C SER A 282 3.70 -25.54 31.17
N SER A 283 3.34 -25.72 29.89
CA SER A 283 3.61 -24.69 28.85
C SER A 283 2.88 -24.92 27.51
N LYS A 284 1.59 -25.27 27.50
CA LYS A 284 0.80 -25.49 26.25
C LYS A 284 0.45 -24.21 25.45
N GLY A 285 1.17 -23.10 25.64
CA GLY A 285 0.89 -21.82 24.95
C GLY A 285 2.11 -21.06 24.44
N TRP A 286 3.32 -21.39 24.90
CA TRP A 286 4.54 -20.70 24.53
C TRP A 286 5.64 -21.73 24.28
N THR A 287 6.19 -21.72 23.07
CA THR A 287 7.32 -22.57 22.70
C THR A 287 8.43 -21.71 22.14
N MET A 288 9.67 -22.06 22.48
CA MET A 288 10.84 -21.43 21.89
C MET A 288 10.97 -21.91 20.43
N TRP A 289 11.41 -21.05 19.53
CA TRP A 289 11.65 -21.45 18.14
C TRP A 289 12.91 -22.31 18.05
N GLU A 290 12.77 -23.57 17.65
CA GLU A 290 13.86 -24.57 17.64
C GLU A 290 14.54 -24.73 16.26
N GLY A 291 14.02 -24.09 15.20
CA GLY A 291 14.60 -24.15 13.85
C GLY A 291 15.72 -23.12 13.59
N PRO A 292 16.42 -23.17 12.44
CA PRO A 292 17.42 -22.16 12.08
C PRO A 292 16.77 -20.77 12.02
N TRP A 293 17.19 -19.86 12.91
CA TRP A 293 16.68 -18.49 12.98
C TRP A 293 17.30 -17.61 11.89
N VAL A 294 16.46 -17.03 11.04
CA VAL A 294 16.88 -16.04 10.03
C VAL A 294 16.45 -14.64 10.53
N PRO A 295 17.38 -13.69 10.73
CA PRO A 295 17.04 -12.33 11.13
C PRO A 295 16.11 -11.67 10.09
N LYS A 296 14.86 -11.44 10.46
CA LYS A 296 13.86 -10.71 9.68
C LYS A 296 13.52 -9.39 10.36
N PRO A 297 13.16 -8.33 9.61
CA PRO A 297 12.65 -7.10 10.21
C PRO A 297 11.35 -7.37 10.97
N ILE A 298 11.13 -6.61 12.05
CA ILE A 298 9.95 -6.74 12.91
C ILE A 298 8.67 -6.59 12.06
N GLY A 299 7.74 -7.54 12.21
CA GLY A 299 6.46 -7.53 11.50
C GLY A 299 6.46 -8.25 10.14
N VAL A 300 7.59 -8.82 9.72
CA VAL A 300 7.65 -9.80 8.62
C VAL A 300 7.74 -11.20 9.24
N VAL A 301 6.78 -12.06 8.90
CA VAL A 301 6.72 -13.47 9.34
C VAL A 301 7.20 -14.35 8.21
#